data_AF-A0A812S5W9-F1
#
_entry.id   AF-A0A812S5W9-F1
#
_cell.length_a   1.000
_cell.length_b   1.000
_cell.length_c   1.000
_cell.angle_alpha   90.00
_cell.angle_beta   90.00
_cell.angle_gamma   90.00
#
_symmetry.space_group_name_H-M   'P 1'
#
loop_
_entity.id
_entity.type
_entity.pdbx_description
1 polymer ?
#
loop_
_entity_poly.entity_id
_entity_poly.type
_entity_poly.pdbx_seq_one_letter_code
_entity_poly.pdbx_strand_id
1 'polypeptide(L)'
;MQKAQERAFLERFGLDPPLGFQVRAHAVPRARGREDVLKAVRQDGWSLQHAPAHLQADREVVLAAVEEDGWALQFAAPELHGDRDLVRRAARKDGWVLSLASASVRADKEVVLAAVGQDWRVLRIVPAELRADRDVVLTALLQEGWALEFASPELQADRDVVLTAVKKTGEALRYARRFCGDYEVAFTAAQNCGLVLALLEPDVQDAALVLAAIRQDARAMDFVEPHLRPAVQEALGLPYSPWGATGATAPNGPETACSEARPAYPMLKPHFDQLGLPETASVEEIRQSFRRLALRHHPDKNSEDVGKATEAFQRIYKAYAALKEAFGE
;
A
#
# COMPACT_ATOMS: atom_id res chain seq x y z
N MET A 1 -8.85 -38.00 -5.12
CA MET A 1 -9.51 -37.53 -3.88
C MET A 1 -8.67 -36.53 -3.11
N GLN A 2 -7.35 -36.72 -2.94
CA GLN A 2 -6.43 -35.75 -2.30
C GLN A 2 -6.48 -34.33 -2.89
N LYS A 3 -6.33 -34.17 -4.21
CA LYS A 3 -6.49 -32.86 -4.90
C LYS A 3 -7.87 -32.20 -4.74
N ALA A 4 -8.91 -32.93 -4.36
CA ALA A 4 -10.28 -32.40 -4.29
C ALA A 4 -10.61 -31.84 -2.91
N GLN A 5 -10.14 -32.46 -1.84
CA GLN A 5 -10.36 -31.97 -0.48
C GLN A 5 -9.50 -30.73 -0.18
N GLU A 6 -8.28 -30.70 -0.71
CA GLU A 6 -7.33 -29.61 -0.52
C GLU A 6 -7.68 -28.40 -1.40
N ARG A 7 -8.09 -28.64 -2.65
CA ARG A 7 -8.64 -27.60 -3.52
C ARG A 7 -9.99 -27.10 -3.00
N ALA A 8 -10.86 -27.95 -2.44
CA ALA A 8 -12.09 -27.50 -1.79
C ALA A 8 -11.83 -26.71 -0.49
N PHE A 9 -10.75 -27.01 0.24
CA PHE A 9 -10.33 -26.23 1.40
C PHE A 9 -9.77 -24.86 0.98
N LEU A 10 -8.89 -24.82 -0.02
CA LEU A 10 -8.35 -23.58 -0.58
C LEU A 10 -9.43 -22.74 -1.29
N GLU A 11 -10.38 -23.37 -1.99
CA GLU A 11 -11.55 -22.71 -2.61
C GLU A 11 -12.53 -22.17 -1.56
N ARG A 12 -12.75 -22.88 -0.44
CA ARG A 12 -13.54 -22.39 0.70
C ARG A 12 -12.96 -21.12 1.30
N PHE A 13 -11.66 -20.88 1.13
CA PHE A 13 -10.94 -19.70 1.63
C PHE A 13 -10.41 -18.78 0.51
N GLY A 14 -10.82 -19.00 -0.75
CA GLY A 14 -10.52 -18.15 -1.91
C GLY A 14 -9.04 -18.03 -2.30
N LEU A 15 -8.24 -19.09 -2.17
CA LEU A 15 -6.80 -19.08 -2.49
C LEU A 15 -6.45 -19.98 -3.67
N ASP A 16 -5.61 -19.50 -4.60
CA ASP A 16 -5.04 -20.32 -5.67
C ASP A 16 -3.97 -21.27 -5.11
N PRO A 17 -4.00 -22.57 -5.47
CA PRO A 17 -3.02 -23.54 -4.99
C PRO A 17 -1.63 -23.25 -5.60
N PRO A 18 -0.55 -23.28 -4.81
CA PRO A 18 0.80 -23.00 -5.30
C PRO A 18 1.28 -24.03 -6.33
N LEU A 19 1.91 -23.52 -7.40
CA LEU A 19 2.45 -24.27 -8.54
C LEU A 19 3.67 -25.11 -8.13
N GLY A 20 3.45 -26.35 -7.71
CA GLY A 20 4.56 -27.28 -7.42
C GLY A 20 4.17 -28.69 -6.97
N PHE A 21 2.89 -28.94 -6.69
CA PHE A 21 2.47 -30.18 -6.02
C PHE A 21 2.30 -31.36 -6.99
N GLN A 22 3.42 -32.04 -7.28
CA GLN A 22 3.41 -33.34 -7.93
C GLN A 22 3.14 -34.46 -6.91
N VAL A 23 2.09 -35.21 -7.20
CA VAL A 23 1.61 -36.37 -6.44
C VAL A 23 2.66 -37.48 -6.46
N ARG A 24 3.04 -37.99 -5.29
CA ARG A 24 3.62 -39.34 -5.17
C ARG A 24 2.66 -40.21 -4.38
N ALA A 25 1.87 -40.99 -5.11
CA ALA A 25 1.08 -42.07 -4.55
C ALA A 25 2.01 -43.27 -4.35
N HIS A 26 2.50 -43.47 -3.12
CA HIS A 26 3.03 -44.77 -2.73
C HIS A 26 1.98 -45.51 -1.91
N ALA A 27 1.55 -46.65 -2.43
CA ALA A 27 0.71 -47.60 -1.70
C ALA A 27 1.52 -48.17 -0.54
N VAL A 28 1.25 -47.72 0.68
CA VAL A 28 1.87 -48.28 1.89
C VAL A 28 1.09 -49.53 2.31
N PRO A 29 1.75 -50.68 2.58
CA PRO A 29 1.09 -51.89 3.07
C PRO A 29 0.33 -51.58 4.36
N ARG A 30 -0.76 -52.31 4.64
CA ARG A 30 -1.48 -52.24 5.93
C ARG A 30 -0.52 -52.52 7.09
N ALA A 31 0.12 -51.47 7.61
CA ALA A 31 1.03 -51.54 8.73
C ALA A 31 0.23 -51.90 9.98
N ARG A 32 0.45 -53.11 10.51
CA ARG A 32 -0.26 -53.62 11.70
C ARG A 32 0.50 -53.35 12.99
N GLY A 33 1.80 -53.04 12.92
CA GLY A 33 2.66 -52.76 14.08
C GLY A 33 3.10 -51.29 14.15
N ARG A 34 3.25 -50.78 15.37
CA ARG A 34 3.76 -49.42 15.66
C ARG A 34 5.04 -49.08 14.91
N GLU A 35 5.97 -50.03 14.85
CA GLU A 35 7.28 -49.82 14.22
C GLU A 35 7.22 -49.75 12.69
N ASP A 36 6.31 -50.49 12.07
CA ASP A 36 6.06 -50.42 10.63
C ASP A 36 5.45 -49.06 10.26
N VAL A 37 4.51 -48.57 11.09
CA VAL A 37 3.92 -47.24 10.93
C VAL A 37 5.00 -46.16 11.10
N LEU A 38 5.86 -46.25 12.12
CA LEU A 38 6.96 -45.30 12.30
C LEU A 38 7.92 -45.27 11.10
N LYS A 39 8.26 -46.43 10.53
CA LYS A 39 9.11 -46.50 9.34
C LYS A 39 8.42 -45.88 8.12
N ALA A 40 7.14 -46.15 7.92
CA ALA A 40 6.37 -45.60 6.81
C ALA A 40 6.21 -44.07 6.93
N VAL A 41 5.85 -43.60 8.12
CA VAL A 41 5.62 -42.19 8.43
C VAL A 41 6.90 -41.34 8.25
N ARG A 42 8.07 -41.91 8.54
CA ARG A 42 9.37 -41.26 8.28
C ARG A 42 9.76 -41.18 6.81
N GLN A 43 9.12 -41.98 5.94
CA GLN A 43 9.34 -41.93 4.50
C GLN A 43 8.29 -41.06 3.81
N ASP A 44 7.07 -41.03 4.35
CA ASP A 44 5.95 -40.22 3.90
C ASP A 44 5.03 -39.92 5.08
N GLY A 45 5.01 -38.65 5.52
CA GLY A 45 4.19 -38.19 6.64
C GLY A 45 2.69 -38.46 6.46
N TRP A 46 2.21 -38.52 5.21
CA TRP A 46 0.80 -38.82 4.91
C TRP A 46 0.40 -40.27 5.18
N SER A 47 1.37 -41.16 5.41
CA SER A 47 1.11 -42.55 5.81
C SER A 47 0.31 -42.65 7.11
N LEU A 48 0.33 -41.60 7.94
CA LEU A 48 -0.42 -41.53 9.20
C LEU A 48 -1.94 -41.71 9.00
N GLN A 49 -2.49 -41.33 7.85
CA GLN A 49 -3.93 -41.50 7.55
C GLN A 49 -4.40 -42.96 7.59
N HIS A 50 -3.49 -43.91 7.37
CA HIS A 50 -3.79 -45.34 7.36
C HIS A 50 -3.45 -46.03 8.69
N ALA A 51 -2.86 -45.29 9.65
CA ALA A 51 -2.58 -45.80 10.97
C ALA A 51 -3.88 -46.04 11.75
N PRO A 52 -3.95 -47.07 12.61
CA PRO A 52 -5.08 -47.26 13.51
C PRO A 52 -5.18 -46.10 14.52
N ALA A 53 -6.39 -45.83 15.01
CA ALA A 53 -6.68 -44.67 15.87
C ALA A 53 -5.75 -44.53 17.09
N HIS A 54 -5.35 -45.64 17.71
CA HIS A 54 -4.43 -45.60 18.86
C HIS A 54 -3.01 -45.12 18.49
N LEU A 55 -2.57 -45.29 17.24
CA LEU A 55 -1.30 -44.75 16.73
C LEU A 55 -1.45 -43.32 16.18
N GLN A 56 -2.63 -42.94 15.71
CA GLN A 56 -2.95 -41.53 15.41
C GLN A 56 -3.04 -40.66 16.68
N ALA A 57 -3.25 -41.29 17.84
CA ALA A 57 -3.16 -40.67 19.16
C ALA A 57 -1.77 -40.81 19.81
N ASP A 58 -0.86 -41.62 19.24
CA ASP A 58 0.51 -41.75 19.74
C ASP A 58 1.34 -40.54 19.32
N ARG A 59 1.65 -39.68 20.30
CA ARG A 59 2.42 -38.45 20.11
C ARG A 59 3.75 -38.68 19.38
N GLU A 60 4.46 -39.78 19.65
CA GLU A 60 5.77 -40.02 19.00
C GLU A 60 5.61 -40.36 17.52
N VAL A 61 4.57 -41.13 17.17
CA VAL A 61 4.28 -41.51 15.79
C VAL A 61 3.85 -40.28 15.00
N VAL A 62 2.95 -39.47 15.57
CA VAL A 62 2.46 -38.24 14.95
C VAL A 62 3.57 -37.21 14.82
N LEU A 63 4.45 -37.09 15.82
CA LEU A 63 5.60 -36.21 15.75
C LEU A 63 6.54 -36.59 14.60
N ALA A 64 6.84 -37.87 14.43
CA ALA A 64 7.63 -38.34 13.30
C ALA A 64 6.96 -38.00 11.95
N ALA A 65 5.63 -38.01 11.89
CA ALA A 65 4.87 -37.63 10.69
C ALA A 65 5.00 -36.15 10.38
N VAL A 66 4.83 -35.33 11.41
CA VAL A 66 4.90 -33.86 11.36
C VAL A 66 6.31 -33.37 11.02
N GLU A 67 7.34 -34.08 11.48
CA GLU A 67 8.74 -33.76 11.15
C GLU A 67 9.04 -33.93 9.66
N GLU A 68 8.37 -34.89 9.00
CA GLU A 68 8.43 -35.08 7.55
C GLU A 68 7.55 -34.05 6.83
N ASP A 69 6.24 -34.06 7.10
CA ASP A 69 5.26 -33.13 6.51
C ASP A 69 4.33 -32.55 7.60
N GLY A 70 4.31 -31.22 7.72
CA GLY A 70 3.49 -30.50 8.69
C GLY A 70 1.98 -30.78 8.56
N TRP A 71 1.50 -31.06 7.34
CA TRP A 71 0.08 -31.38 7.09
C TRP A 71 -0.34 -32.76 7.60
N ALA A 72 0.61 -33.63 7.95
CA ALA A 72 0.28 -34.91 8.58
C ALA A 72 -0.52 -34.75 9.88
N LEU A 73 -0.43 -33.58 10.54
CA LEU A 73 -1.20 -33.26 11.74
C LEU A 73 -2.73 -33.41 11.53
N GLN A 74 -3.26 -33.24 10.31
CA GLN A 74 -4.69 -33.39 10.04
C GLN A 74 -5.22 -34.81 10.33
N PHE A 75 -4.34 -35.82 10.30
CA PHE A 75 -4.68 -37.22 10.57
C PHE A 75 -4.43 -37.61 12.03
N ALA A 76 -3.86 -36.70 12.84
CA ALA A 76 -3.69 -36.92 14.26
C ALA A 76 -5.04 -36.90 14.99
N ALA A 77 -5.09 -37.57 16.13
CA ALA A 77 -6.25 -37.51 16.99
C ALA A 77 -6.49 -36.07 17.50
N PRO A 78 -7.75 -35.61 17.66
CA PRO A 78 -8.08 -34.23 18.02
C PRO A 78 -7.41 -33.73 19.32
N GLU A 79 -7.10 -34.65 20.23
CA GLU A 79 -6.41 -34.37 21.49
C GLU A 79 -4.99 -33.79 21.25
N LEU A 80 -4.34 -34.19 20.15
CA LEU A 80 -3.00 -33.74 19.78
C LEU A 80 -3.00 -32.39 19.04
N HIS A 81 -4.15 -31.91 18.56
CA HIS A 81 -4.28 -30.54 18.03
C HIS A 81 -4.20 -29.46 19.12
N GLY A 82 -4.23 -29.88 20.39
CA GLY A 82 -3.94 -29.07 21.57
C GLY A 82 -2.47 -29.07 22.01
N ASP A 83 -1.62 -29.94 21.46
CA ASP A 83 -0.20 -30.00 21.82
C ASP A 83 0.55 -28.84 21.15
N ARG A 84 0.86 -27.82 21.95
CA ARG A 84 1.58 -26.61 21.51
C ARG A 84 2.89 -26.94 20.78
N ASP A 85 3.69 -27.86 21.31
CA ASP A 85 5.02 -28.12 20.76
C ASP A 85 4.94 -28.90 19.45
N LEU A 86 3.98 -29.82 19.34
CA LEU A 86 3.69 -30.55 18.10
C LEU A 86 3.19 -29.60 17.00
N VAL A 87 2.20 -28.78 17.31
CA VAL A 87 1.65 -27.79 16.35
C VAL A 87 2.71 -26.79 15.95
N ARG A 88 3.55 -26.32 16.88
CA ARG A 88 4.66 -25.40 16.57
C ARG A 88 5.65 -26.01 15.58
N ARG A 89 6.00 -27.29 15.72
CA ARG A 89 6.89 -27.97 14.76
C ARG A 89 6.24 -28.08 13.39
N ALA A 90 4.95 -28.40 13.34
CA ALA A 90 4.20 -28.42 12.08
C ALA A 90 4.14 -27.04 11.42
N ALA A 91 3.86 -26.00 12.20
CA ALA A 91 3.79 -24.62 11.74
C ALA A 91 5.11 -24.08 11.16
N ARG A 92 6.26 -24.61 11.62
CA ARG A 92 7.58 -24.27 11.03
C ARG A 92 7.79 -24.86 9.64
N LYS A 93 7.02 -25.87 9.24
CA LYS A 93 7.05 -26.47 7.89
C LYS A 93 6.06 -25.77 6.97
N ASP A 94 4.84 -25.60 7.46
CA ASP A 94 3.79 -24.87 6.76
C ASP A 94 2.91 -24.13 7.77
N GLY A 95 2.84 -22.81 7.64
CA GLY A 95 2.08 -21.96 8.55
C GLY A 95 0.57 -22.18 8.49
N TRP A 96 0.02 -22.73 7.40
CA TRP A 96 -1.41 -23.01 7.27
C TRP A 96 -1.92 -24.14 8.16
N VAL A 97 -1.01 -24.96 8.69
CA VAL A 97 -1.33 -26.00 9.68
C VAL A 97 -1.96 -25.42 10.94
N LEU A 98 -1.73 -24.13 11.23
CA LEU A 98 -2.36 -23.41 12.33
C LEU A 98 -3.90 -23.49 12.29
N SER A 99 -4.51 -23.63 11.11
CA SER A 99 -5.96 -23.77 10.94
C SER A 99 -6.54 -25.05 11.58
N LEU A 100 -5.71 -26.08 11.73
CA LEU A 100 -6.08 -27.37 12.35
C LEU A 100 -5.93 -27.33 13.87
N ALA A 101 -5.19 -26.35 14.40
CA ALA A 101 -4.92 -26.25 15.82
C ALA A 101 -6.16 -25.84 16.62
N SER A 102 -6.22 -26.32 17.87
CA SER A 102 -7.23 -25.88 18.84
C SER A 102 -7.18 -24.37 19.06
N ALA A 103 -8.32 -23.77 19.47
CA ALA A 103 -8.41 -22.32 19.66
C ALA A 103 -7.36 -21.77 20.67
N SER A 104 -7.03 -22.54 21.71
CA SER A 104 -5.99 -22.19 22.69
C SER A 104 -4.61 -22.09 22.05
N VAL A 105 -4.25 -23.04 21.18
CA VAL A 105 -2.95 -23.04 20.49
C VAL A 105 -2.88 -21.98 19.39
N ARG A 106 -4.00 -21.67 18.73
CA ARG A 106 -4.07 -20.55 17.76
C ARG A 106 -3.90 -19.18 18.39
N ALA A 107 -4.12 -19.06 19.70
CA ALA A 107 -3.88 -17.86 20.47
C ALA A 107 -2.47 -17.81 21.11
N ASP A 108 -1.63 -18.85 20.89
CA ASP A 108 -0.26 -18.87 21.38
C ASP A 108 0.67 -18.06 20.45
N LYS A 109 1.29 -17.02 20.99
CA LYS A 109 2.19 -16.13 20.24
C LYS A 109 3.37 -16.87 19.61
N GLU A 110 3.98 -17.84 20.28
CA GLU A 110 5.16 -18.55 19.73
C GLU A 110 4.79 -19.44 18.55
N VAL A 111 3.63 -20.09 18.62
CA VAL A 111 3.11 -20.91 17.53
C VAL A 111 2.74 -20.03 16.33
N VAL A 112 2.06 -18.91 16.58
CA VAL A 112 1.71 -17.96 15.53
C VAL A 112 2.93 -17.33 14.88
N LEU A 113 3.96 -16.94 15.65
CA LEU A 113 5.21 -16.43 15.08
C LEU A 113 5.90 -17.46 14.19
N ALA A 114 5.88 -18.75 14.58
CA ALA A 114 6.43 -19.81 13.74
C ALA A 114 5.66 -19.95 12.42
N ALA A 115 4.33 -19.89 12.47
CA ALA A 115 3.45 -20.02 11.31
C ALA A 115 3.56 -18.81 10.36
N VAL A 116 3.43 -17.60 10.91
CA VAL A 116 3.54 -16.33 10.18
C VAL A 116 4.93 -16.20 9.55
N GLY A 117 5.98 -16.67 10.22
CA GLY A 117 7.33 -16.70 9.67
C GLY A 117 7.51 -17.60 8.43
N GLN A 118 6.57 -18.52 8.16
CA GLN A 118 6.56 -19.30 6.91
C GLN A 118 5.72 -18.64 5.82
N ASP A 119 4.53 -18.15 6.16
CA ASP A 119 3.64 -17.47 5.22
C ASP A 119 2.87 -16.35 5.92
N TRP A 120 3.12 -15.11 5.49
CA TRP A 120 2.46 -13.92 6.01
C TRP A 120 0.92 -13.97 5.86
N ARG A 121 0.38 -14.69 4.88
CA ARG A 121 -1.08 -14.80 4.62
C ARG A 121 -1.82 -15.53 5.73
N VAL A 122 -1.09 -16.25 6.59
CA VAL A 122 -1.63 -16.92 7.79
C VAL A 122 -2.23 -15.90 8.76
N LEU A 123 -1.81 -14.63 8.73
CA LEU A 123 -2.43 -13.58 9.56
C LEU A 123 -3.95 -13.52 9.42
N ARG A 124 -4.52 -13.89 8.27
CA ARG A 124 -5.98 -13.89 8.06
C ARG A 124 -6.76 -14.80 9.02
N ILE A 125 -6.14 -15.88 9.49
CA ILE A 125 -6.77 -16.85 10.42
C ILE A 125 -6.35 -16.66 11.88
N VAL A 126 -5.42 -15.73 12.13
CA VAL A 126 -4.91 -15.40 13.47
C VAL A 126 -5.93 -14.55 14.23
N PRO A 127 -6.15 -14.82 15.54
CA PRO A 127 -7.06 -14.05 16.37
C PRO A 127 -6.67 -12.57 16.43
N ALA A 128 -7.66 -11.68 16.59
CA ALA A 128 -7.47 -10.23 16.47
C ALA A 128 -6.44 -9.69 17.49
N GLU A 129 -6.38 -10.31 18.68
CA GLU A 129 -5.45 -9.99 19.76
C GLU A 129 -4.00 -10.12 19.30
N LEU A 130 -3.68 -11.15 18.52
CA LEU A 130 -2.33 -11.35 17.98
C LEU A 130 -2.08 -10.55 16.70
N ARG A 131 -3.12 -10.13 15.99
CA ARG A 131 -3.00 -9.14 14.88
C ARG A 131 -2.77 -7.72 15.38
N ALA A 132 -2.96 -7.47 16.67
CA ALA A 132 -2.55 -6.25 17.35
C ALA A 132 -1.13 -6.34 17.95
N ASP A 133 -0.52 -7.53 17.98
CA ASP A 133 0.85 -7.69 18.45
C ASP A 133 1.85 -7.21 17.38
N ARG A 134 2.70 -6.26 17.78
CA ARG A 134 3.68 -5.63 16.90
C ARG A 134 4.68 -6.64 16.34
N ASP A 135 5.14 -7.61 17.14
CA ASP A 135 6.17 -8.57 16.69
C ASP A 135 5.61 -9.52 15.64
N VAL A 136 4.36 -9.96 15.83
CA VAL A 136 3.66 -10.84 14.89
C VAL A 136 3.48 -10.14 13.54
N VAL A 137 2.99 -8.91 13.54
CA VAL A 137 2.78 -8.13 12.31
C VAL A 137 4.11 -7.78 11.64
N LEU A 138 5.12 -7.36 12.38
CA LEU A 138 6.44 -7.05 11.80
C LEU A 138 7.06 -8.29 11.15
N THR A 139 6.92 -9.47 11.75
CA THR A 139 7.39 -10.73 11.14
C THR A 139 6.75 -10.99 9.77
N ALA A 140 5.47 -10.67 9.63
CA ALA A 140 4.76 -10.77 8.36
C ALA A 140 5.21 -9.70 7.35
N LEU A 141 5.37 -8.44 7.81
CA LEU A 141 5.81 -7.31 6.98
C LEU A 141 7.23 -7.46 6.44
N LEU A 142 8.10 -8.21 7.12
CA LEU A 142 9.43 -8.54 6.61
C LEU A 142 9.36 -9.35 5.30
N GLN A 143 8.31 -10.15 5.12
CA GLN A 143 8.06 -10.93 3.92
C GLN A 143 7.37 -10.08 2.86
N GLU A 144 6.18 -9.54 3.17
CA GLU A 144 5.38 -8.75 2.22
C GLU A 144 4.66 -7.57 2.88
N GLY A 145 4.64 -6.43 2.18
CA GLY A 145 4.03 -5.19 2.68
C GLY A 145 2.51 -5.26 2.78
N TRP A 146 1.87 -6.12 1.99
CA TRP A 146 0.42 -6.35 2.00
C TRP A 146 -0.10 -6.93 3.33
N ALA A 147 0.77 -7.51 4.14
CA ALA A 147 0.40 -8.02 5.46
C ALA A 147 -0.20 -6.92 6.38
N LEU A 148 0.06 -5.63 6.09
CA LEU A 148 -0.51 -4.50 6.81
C LEU A 148 -2.05 -4.49 6.79
N GLU A 149 -2.69 -5.04 5.75
CA GLU A 149 -4.15 -5.16 5.65
C GLU A 149 -4.77 -5.88 6.85
N PHE A 150 -4.09 -6.92 7.35
CA PHE A 150 -4.60 -7.76 8.42
C PHE A 150 -4.26 -7.24 9.82
N ALA A 151 -3.36 -6.27 9.91
CA ALA A 151 -2.97 -5.66 11.18
C ALA A 151 -4.15 -4.92 11.83
N SER A 152 -4.07 -4.75 13.15
CA SER A 152 -5.03 -3.91 13.88
C SER A 152 -5.00 -2.44 13.40
N PRO A 153 -6.10 -1.69 13.51
CA PRO A 153 -6.14 -0.26 13.19
C PRO A 153 -5.08 0.56 13.95
N GLU A 154 -4.75 0.16 15.17
CA GLU A 154 -3.71 0.79 15.99
C GLU A 154 -2.33 0.66 15.34
N LEU A 155 -1.99 -0.52 14.82
CA LEU A 155 -0.74 -0.76 14.10
C LEU A 155 -0.73 -0.16 12.69
N GLN A 156 -1.89 -0.06 12.02
CA GLN A 156 -2.02 0.68 10.76
C GLN A 156 -1.84 2.19 10.95
N ALA A 157 -2.06 2.69 12.17
CA ALA A 157 -1.79 4.06 12.57
C ALA A 157 -0.38 4.26 13.15
N ASP A 158 0.44 3.20 13.23
CA ASP A 158 1.83 3.28 13.70
C ASP A 158 2.77 3.59 12.52
N ARG A 159 3.47 4.71 12.62
CA ARG A 159 4.34 5.22 11.56
C ARG A 159 5.47 4.26 11.19
N ASP A 160 6.11 3.63 12.17
CA ASP A 160 7.26 2.76 11.92
C ASP A 160 6.84 1.46 11.24
N VAL A 161 5.68 0.93 11.64
CA VAL A 161 5.06 -0.26 11.03
C VAL A 161 4.70 0.02 9.57
N VAL A 162 4.03 1.16 9.32
CA VAL A 162 3.64 1.57 7.96
C VAL A 162 4.87 1.81 7.09
N LEU A 163 5.91 2.49 7.58
CA LEU A 163 7.16 2.68 6.84
C LEU A 163 7.81 1.35 6.46
N THR A 164 7.78 0.36 7.35
CA THR A 164 8.31 -0.98 7.07
C THR A 164 7.51 -1.66 5.95
N ALA A 165 6.19 -1.55 5.99
CA ALA A 165 5.30 -2.09 4.95
C ALA A 165 5.52 -1.42 3.58
N VAL A 166 5.56 -0.09 3.58
CA VAL A 166 5.68 0.74 2.37
C VAL A 166 7.04 0.56 1.69
N LYS A 167 8.12 0.36 2.47
CA LYS A 167 9.45 0.01 1.95
C LYS A 167 9.47 -1.30 1.17
N LYS A 168 8.56 -2.23 1.47
CA LYS A 168 8.42 -3.51 0.77
C LYS A 168 7.47 -3.40 -0.40
N THR A 169 6.29 -2.85 -0.15
CA THR A 169 5.25 -2.67 -1.15
C THR A 169 4.67 -1.27 -1.01
N GLY A 170 4.96 -0.38 -1.96
CA GLY A 170 4.48 1.01 -1.91
C GLY A 170 2.95 1.12 -1.81
N GLU A 171 2.22 0.16 -2.41
CA GLU A 171 0.75 0.13 -2.36
C GLU A 171 0.17 -0.19 -0.98
N ALA A 172 0.97 -0.69 -0.03
CA ALA A 172 0.51 -0.95 1.34
C ALA A 172 -0.02 0.32 2.03
N LEU A 173 0.38 1.51 1.55
CA LEU A 173 -0.11 2.80 2.01
C LEU A 173 -1.64 2.93 1.96
N ARG A 174 -2.33 2.18 1.09
CA ARG A 174 -3.81 2.19 1.00
C ARG A 174 -4.50 1.84 2.33
N TYR A 175 -3.84 1.04 3.16
CA TYR A 175 -4.36 0.60 4.47
C TYR A 175 -4.00 1.57 5.59
N ALA A 176 -3.16 2.57 5.31
CA ALA A 176 -2.64 3.53 6.27
C ALA A 176 -2.98 4.97 5.84
N ARG A 177 -4.28 5.22 5.58
CA ARG A 177 -4.78 6.51 5.05
C ARG A 177 -4.34 7.74 5.84
N ARG A 178 -4.11 7.58 7.15
CA ARG A 178 -3.62 8.66 8.02
C ARG A 178 -2.26 9.21 7.58
N PHE A 179 -1.44 8.42 6.89
CA PHE A 179 -0.11 8.81 6.43
C PHE A 179 -0.05 9.20 4.95
N CYS A 180 -1.19 9.31 4.25
CA CYS A 180 -1.22 9.85 2.89
C CYS A 180 -0.75 11.32 2.83
N GLY A 181 -0.81 12.03 3.96
CA GLY A 181 -0.28 13.37 4.20
C GLY A 181 1.22 13.45 4.53
N ASP A 182 1.86 12.34 4.92
CA ASP A 182 3.26 12.33 5.39
C ASP A 182 4.22 12.20 4.21
N TYR A 183 5.00 13.26 3.98
CA TYR A 183 5.95 13.32 2.86
C TYR A 183 6.96 12.17 2.85
N GLU A 184 7.50 11.77 4.00
CA GLU A 184 8.54 10.73 4.05
C GLU A 184 7.93 9.36 3.69
N VAL A 185 6.73 9.08 4.19
CA VAL A 185 5.99 7.86 3.88
C VAL A 185 5.59 7.84 2.41
N ALA A 186 5.02 8.94 1.92
CA ALA A 186 4.59 9.10 0.53
C ALA A 186 5.75 8.98 -0.46
N PHE A 187 6.90 9.61 -0.18
CA PHE A 187 8.09 9.54 -1.00
C PHE A 187 8.67 8.12 -1.04
N THR A 188 8.77 7.46 0.12
CA THR A 188 9.22 6.06 0.20
C THR A 188 8.27 5.12 -0.56
N ALA A 189 6.96 5.39 -0.52
CA ALA A 189 5.98 4.63 -1.27
C ALA A 189 6.12 4.82 -2.78
N ALA A 190 6.30 6.08 -3.21
CA ALA A 190 6.47 6.44 -4.62
C ALA A 190 7.73 5.81 -5.23
N GLN A 191 8.79 5.66 -4.44
CA GLN A 191 10.00 4.95 -4.85
C GLN A 191 9.79 3.46 -5.12
N ASN A 192 8.77 2.83 -4.53
CA ASN A 192 8.50 1.40 -4.66
C ASN A 192 7.23 1.09 -5.47
N CYS A 193 6.35 2.07 -5.71
CA CYS A 193 5.17 1.94 -6.56
C CYS A 193 4.76 3.30 -7.13
N GLY A 194 4.75 3.43 -8.46
CA GLY A 194 4.35 4.67 -9.12
C GLY A 194 2.86 5.01 -8.96
N LEU A 195 2.00 4.00 -8.87
CA LEU A 195 0.54 4.21 -8.72
C LEU A 195 0.13 4.72 -7.34
N VAL A 196 1.08 4.89 -6.40
CA VAL A 196 0.75 5.44 -5.08
C VAL A 196 0.21 6.87 -5.16
N LEU A 197 0.52 7.63 -6.22
CA LEU A 197 0.00 8.99 -6.43
C LEU A 197 -1.53 9.06 -6.36
N ALA A 198 -2.23 7.99 -6.77
CA ALA A 198 -3.68 7.88 -6.69
C ALA A 198 -4.23 7.84 -5.24
N LEU A 199 -3.37 7.51 -4.27
CA LEU A 199 -3.72 7.36 -2.86
C LEU A 199 -3.33 8.58 -2.01
N LEU A 200 -2.46 9.46 -2.53
CA LEU A 200 -1.92 10.59 -1.79
C LEU A 200 -2.88 11.79 -1.80
N GLU A 201 -2.74 12.64 -0.79
CA GLU A 201 -3.44 13.94 -0.80
C GLU A 201 -2.77 14.87 -1.84
N PRO A 202 -3.56 15.65 -2.61
CA PRO A 202 -3.04 16.56 -3.64
C PRO A 202 -1.94 17.50 -3.14
N ASP A 203 -2.07 17.96 -1.90
CA ASP A 203 -1.18 18.94 -1.27
C ASP A 203 0.23 18.40 -0.98
N VAL A 204 0.41 17.07 -0.98
CA VAL A 204 1.68 16.40 -0.68
C VAL A 204 2.52 16.20 -1.93
N GLN A 205 1.91 16.25 -3.12
CA GLN A 205 2.63 16.04 -4.36
C GLN A 205 3.60 17.19 -4.61
N ASP A 206 4.89 16.88 -4.78
CA ASP A 206 5.89 17.78 -5.31
C ASP A 206 6.50 17.19 -6.59
N ALA A 207 7.25 18.01 -7.33
CA ALA A 207 7.89 17.56 -8.56
C ALA A 207 8.83 16.36 -8.32
N ALA A 208 9.52 16.30 -7.18
CA ALA A 208 10.49 15.25 -6.87
C ALA A 208 9.81 13.88 -6.63
N LEU A 209 8.73 13.86 -5.85
CA LEU A 209 7.92 12.69 -5.54
C LEU A 209 7.21 12.19 -6.79
N VAL A 210 6.61 13.09 -7.56
CA VAL A 210 5.96 12.73 -8.83
C VAL A 210 6.97 12.12 -9.81
N LEU A 211 8.16 12.71 -9.95
CA LEU A 211 9.21 12.14 -10.80
C LEU A 211 9.70 10.78 -10.27
N ALA A 212 9.77 10.58 -8.95
CA ALA A 212 10.09 9.29 -8.36
C ALA A 212 9.03 8.23 -8.69
N ALA A 213 7.74 8.59 -8.62
CA ALA A 213 6.62 7.70 -8.97
C ALA A 213 6.60 7.35 -10.45
N ILE A 214 6.76 8.33 -11.35
CA ILE A 214 6.76 8.11 -12.81
C ILE A 214 7.91 7.21 -13.25
N ARG A 215 9.07 7.31 -12.58
CA ARG A 215 10.19 6.40 -12.84
C ARG A 215 9.87 4.94 -12.55
N GLN A 216 8.95 4.66 -11.62
CA GLN A 216 8.52 3.30 -11.31
C GLN A 216 7.39 2.83 -12.23
N ASP A 217 6.39 3.67 -12.47
CA ASP A 217 5.28 3.37 -13.39
C ASP A 217 4.90 4.61 -14.19
N ALA A 218 5.01 4.55 -15.51
CA ALA A 218 4.65 5.65 -16.39
C ALA A 218 3.16 6.02 -16.30
N ARG A 219 2.28 5.09 -15.86
CA ARG A 219 0.86 5.35 -15.59
C ARG A 219 0.64 6.27 -14.40
N ALA A 220 1.65 6.46 -13.53
CA ALA A 220 1.61 7.45 -12.46
C ALA A 220 1.33 8.86 -13.00
N MET A 221 1.71 9.13 -14.25
CA MET A 221 1.39 10.35 -14.97
C MET A 221 -0.10 10.71 -14.83
N ASP A 222 -1.03 9.76 -15.00
CA ASP A 222 -2.47 10.04 -14.99
C ASP A 222 -2.98 10.64 -13.67
N PHE A 223 -2.24 10.44 -12.57
CA PHE A 223 -2.56 10.88 -11.21
C PHE A 223 -1.78 12.13 -10.78
N VAL A 224 -1.02 12.74 -11.69
CA VAL A 224 -0.26 13.97 -11.41
C VAL A 224 -1.21 15.16 -11.35
N GLU A 225 -1.06 15.94 -10.29
CA GLU A 225 -1.83 17.16 -10.11
C GLU A 225 -1.64 18.15 -11.27
N PRO A 226 -2.72 18.79 -11.77
CA PRO A 226 -2.66 19.64 -12.97
C PRO A 226 -1.58 20.73 -12.94
N HIS A 227 -1.31 21.29 -11.76
CA HIS A 227 -0.33 22.35 -11.57
C HIS A 227 1.13 21.86 -11.64
N LEU A 228 1.40 20.57 -11.41
CA LEU A 228 2.75 19.98 -11.47
C LEU A 228 3.09 19.42 -12.85
N ARG A 229 2.09 19.16 -13.69
CA ARG A 229 2.28 18.56 -15.02
C ARG A 229 3.29 19.30 -15.92
N PRO A 230 3.29 20.65 -16.02
CA PRO A 230 4.26 21.34 -16.87
C PRO A 230 5.70 21.15 -16.39
N ALA A 231 5.94 21.27 -15.08
CA ALA A 231 7.26 21.08 -14.48
C ALA A 231 7.77 19.64 -14.64
N VAL A 232 6.86 18.66 -14.53
CA VAL A 232 7.18 17.24 -14.73
C VAL A 232 7.46 16.94 -16.20
N GLN A 233 6.70 17.51 -17.14
CA GLN A 233 6.94 17.36 -18.59
C GLN A 233 8.29 17.97 -18.99
N GLU A 234 8.62 19.16 -18.48
CA GLU A 234 9.91 19.80 -18.68
C GLU A 234 11.04 18.94 -18.13
N ALA A 235 10.91 18.44 -16.90
CA ALA A 235 11.90 17.58 -16.26
C ALA A 235 12.10 16.22 -16.97
N LEU A 236 11.08 15.72 -17.66
CA LEU A 236 11.13 14.48 -18.45
C LEU A 236 11.55 14.73 -19.91
N GLY A 237 11.67 15.99 -20.34
CA GLY A 237 11.99 16.35 -21.73
C GLY A 237 10.91 15.93 -22.73
N LEU A 238 9.65 15.80 -22.30
CA LEU A 238 8.55 15.42 -23.17
C LEU A 238 8.03 16.65 -23.93
N PRO A 239 7.70 16.51 -25.23
CA PRO A 239 7.09 17.59 -25.99
C PRO A 239 5.75 17.97 -25.36
N TYR A 240 5.50 19.26 -25.18
CA TYR A 240 4.25 19.78 -24.62
C TYR A 240 3.07 19.25 -25.44
N SER A 241 2.32 18.32 -24.87
CA SER A 241 1.05 17.85 -25.40
C SER A 241 -0.03 18.13 -24.36
N PRO A 242 -1.22 18.64 -24.77
CA PRO A 242 -2.34 18.82 -23.86
C PRO A 242 -2.63 17.51 -23.14
N TRP A 243 -2.51 17.53 -21.81
CA TRP A 243 -2.67 16.36 -20.97
C TRP A 243 -4.07 15.76 -21.14
N GLY A 244 -4.16 14.53 -21.66
CA GLY A 244 -5.44 13.83 -21.89
C GLY A 244 -5.89 13.72 -23.36
N ALA A 245 -5.04 14.06 -24.35
CA ALA A 245 -5.33 13.76 -25.75
C ALA A 245 -5.01 12.27 -26.07
N THR A 246 -5.93 11.36 -25.75
CA THR A 246 -5.89 10.00 -26.31
C THR A 246 -6.17 10.07 -27.80
N GLY A 247 -5.16 9.83 -28.65
CA GLY A 247 -5.38 9.73 -30.09
C GLY A 247 -4.09 9.59 -30.88
N ALA A 248 -3.87 8.40 -31.43
CA ALA A 248 -2.75 8.03 -32.27
C ALA A 248 -2.46 9.03 -33.40
N THR A 249 -1.18 9.42 -33.57
CA THR A 249 -0.33 9.28 -34.77
C THR A 249 0.78 10.33 -34.77
N ALA A 250 2.01 9.86 -34.98
CA ALA A 250 3.18 10.68 -35.33
C ALA A 250 3.34 10.70 -36.87
N PRO A 251 4.33 11.41 -37.46
CA PRO A 251 5.04 12.65 -37.08
C PRO A 251 5.02 13.70 -38.22
N ASN A 252 5.44 14.95 -37.96
CA ASN A 252 6.36 15.77 -38.81
C ASN A 252 6.27 17.29 -38.57
N GLY A 253 7.43 17.92 -38.40
CA GLY A 253 7.70 19.29 -38.88
C GLY A 253 7.73 20.42 -37.84
N PRO A 254 8.64 21.42 -37.97
CA PRO A 254 9.14 22.19 -36.83
C PRO A 254 8.45 23.56 -36.60
N GLU A 255 8.49 23.97 -35.34
CA GLU A 255 8.58 25.35 -34.79
C GLU A 255 7.92 26.51 -35.56
N THR A 256 6.91 27.14 -34.94
CA THR A 256 6.91 28.59 -34.66
C THR A 256 5.77 28.99 -33.72
N ALA A 257 6.08 29.84 -32.76
CA ALA A 257 5.23 30.36 -31.70
C ALA A 257 4.13 31.34 -32.19
N CYS A 258 2.94 31.33 -31.56
CA CYS A 258 2.28 32.52 -31.00
C CYS A 258 0.94 32.19 -30.33
N SER A 259 0.79 32.61 -29.06
CA SER A 259 -0.42 33.04 -28.35
C SER A 259 -1.77 32.34 -28.62
N GLU A 260 -2.28 31.61 -27.61
CA GLU A 260 -3.74 31.48 -27.45
C GLU A 260 -4.20 32.32 -26.26
N ALA A 261 -4.86 33.43 -26.59
CA ALA A 261 -5.45 34.37 -25.66
C ALA A 261 -6.59 33.70 -24.86
N ARG A 262 -6.55 33.84 -23.52
CA ARG A 262 -7.64 33.47 -22.61
C ARG A 262 -8.90 34.30 -22.93
N PRO A 263 -10.12 33.79 -22.67
CA PRO A 263 -11.35 34.56 -22.92
C PRO A 263 -11.30 35.86 -22.10
N ALA A 264 -11.44 36.99 -22.80
CA ALA A 264 -11.51 38.30 -22.18
C ALA A 264 -12.75 38.38 -21.27
N TYR A 265 -12.56 38.74 -20.01
CA TYR A 265 -13.64 39.03 -19.06
C TYR A 265 -13.83 40.55 -19.00
N PRO A 266 -14.70 41.15 -19.83
CA PRO A 266 -14.84 42.60 -19.93
C PRO A 266 -15.27 43.28 -18.62
N MET A 267 -15.85 42.51 -17.69
CA MET A 267 -16.27 42.98 -16.36
C MET A 267 -15.11 43.11 -15.35
N LEU A 268 -13.96 42.46 -15.60
CA LEU A 268 -12.82 42.41 -14.66
C LEU A 268 -11.66 43.36 -15.05
N LYS A 269 -11.74 43.96 -16.24
CA LYS A 269 -10.81 44.98 -16.74
C LYS A 269 -10.44 46.08 -15.71
N PRO A 270 -11.39 46.71 -14.98
CA PRO A 270 -11.03 47.74 -14.01
C PRO A 270 -10.17 47.23 -12.85
N HIS A 271 -10.23 45.93 -12.51
CA HIS A 271 -9.42 45.33 -11.45
C HIS A 271 -7.98 45.03 -11.91
N PHE A 272 -7.80 44.66 -13.18
CA PHE A 272 -6.47 44.52 -13.79
C PHE A 272 -5.75 45.87 -13.93
N ASP A 273 -6.46 46.90 -14.39
CA ASP A 273 -5.94 48.26 -14.49
C ASP A 273 -5.50 48.79 -13.10
N GLN A 274 -6.26 48.47 -12.05
CA GLN A 274 -5.98 48.86 -10.68
C GLN A 274 -4.73 48.18 -10.08
N LEU A 275 -4.36 46.98 -10.57
CA LEU A 275 -3.12 46.29 -10.22
C LEU A 275 -1.97 46.58 -11.20
N GLY A 276 -2.22 47.40 -12.24
CA GLY A 276 -1.25 47.77 -13.27
C GLY A 276 -0.83 46.58 -14.14
N LEU A 277 -1.76 45.66 -14.39
CA LEU A 277 -1.52 44.43 -15.14
C LEU A 277 -2.37 44.38 -16.43
N PRO A 278 -1.88 43.76 -17.50
CA PRO A 278 -2.71 43.47 -18.67
C PRO A 278 -3.78 42.42 -18.34
N GLU A 279 -4.90 42.42 -19.06
CA GLU A 279 -5.99 41.43 -18.90
C GLU A 279 -5.55 39.98 -19.19
N THR A 280 -4.38 39.80 -19.81
CA THR A 280 -3.75 38.50 -20.07
C THR A 280 -2.85 38.02 -18.94
N ALA A 281 -2.72 38.79 -17.84
CA ALA A 281 -1.78 38.49 -16.77
C ALA A 281 -2.11 37.18 -16.05
N SER A 282 -1.07 36.43 -15.68
CA SER A 282 -1.19 35.14 -14.99
C SER A 282 -1.59 35.33 -13.52
N VAL A 283 -2.13 34.28 -12.88
CA VAL A 283 -2.48 34.30 -11.44
C VAL A 283 -1.25 34.62 -10.57
N GLU A 284 -0.07 34.19 -11.00
CA GLU A 284 1.19 34.46 -10.34
C GLU A 284 1.60 35.93 -10.45
N GLU A 285 1.41 36.54 -11.63
CA GLU A 285 1.66 37.97 -11.86
C GLU A 285 0.69 38.85 -11.05
N ILE A 286 -0.57 38.43 -10.93
CA ILE A 286 -1.58 39.08 -10.06
C ILE A 286 -1.13 39.03 -8.60
N ARG A 287 -0.71 37.86 -8.10
CA ARG A 287 -0.17 37.70 -6.73
C ARG A 287 1.09 38.52 -6.50
N GLN A 288 2.00 38.56 -7.47
CA GLN A 288 3.25 39.30 -7.37
C GLN A 288 3.02 40.82 -7.38
N SER A 289 2.14 41.32 -8.25
CA SER A 289 1.78 42.74 -8.27
C SER A 289 1.05 43.16 -6.99
N PHE A 290 0.12 42.33 -6.49
CA PHE A 290 -0.53 42.55 -5.20
C PHE A 290 0.48 42.65 -4.06
N ARG A 291 1.41 41.70 -3.91
CA ARG A 291 2.45 41.73 -2.86
C ARG A 291 3.30 42.99 -2.94
N ARG A 292 3.69 43.40 -4.16
CA ARG A 292 4.49 44.62 -4.38
C ARG A 292 3.73 45.89 -3.98
N LEU A 293 2.45 45.99 -4.36
CA LEU A 293 1.61 47.15 -4.06
C LEU A 293 1.20 47.19 -2.57
N ALA A 294 0.90 46.04 -1.98
CA ALA A 294 0.59 45.89 -0.55
C ALA A 294 1.75 46.35 0.34
N LEU A 295 3.00 46.01 -0.01
CA LEU A 295 4.19 46.45 0.72
C LEU A 295 4.47 47.95 0.55
N ARG A 296 4.08 48.53 -0.59
CA ARG A 296 4.28 49.95 -0.89
C ARG A 296 3.24 50.86 -0.21
N HIS A 297 2.01 50.37 -0.05
CA HIS A 297 0.89 51.10 0.55
C HIS A 297 0.51 50.60 1.95
N HIS A 298 1.39 49.84 2.61
CA HIS A 298 1.15 49.36 3.97
C HIS A 298 1.07 50.54 4.96
N PRO A 299 0.06 50.60 5.85
CA PRO A 299 -0.13 51.71 6.78
C PRO A 299 1.07 51.90 7.72
N ASP A 300 1.74 50.82 8.13
CA ASP A 300 2.93 50.90 9.00
C ASP A 300 4.16 51.54 8.34
N LYS A 301 4.25 51.54 7.01
CA LYS A 301 5.40 52.11 6.28
C LYS A 301 5.17 53.54 5.79
N ASN A 302 3.92 54.01 5.79
CA ASN A 302 3.53 55.37 5.40
C ASN A 302 2.80 56.06 6.56
N SER A 303 3.53 56.31 7.66
CA SER A 303 3.01 56.90 8.90
C SER A 303 2.61 58.38 8.78
N GLU A 304 3.03 59.06 7.71
CA GLU A 304 2.72 60.48 7.48
C GLU A 304 1.36 60.71 6.78
N ASP A 305 0.85 59.73 6.03
CA ASP A 305 -0.33 59.87 5.16
C ASP A 305 -1.25 58.62 5.24
N VAL A 306 -1.50 58.17 6.48
CA VAL A 306 -2.20 56.91 6.81
C VAL A 306 -3.58 56.80 6.15
N GLY A 307 -4.32 57.90 6.02
CA GLY A 307 -5.66 57.91 5.40
C GLY A 307 -5.62 57.50 3.92
N LYS A 308 -4.71 58.09 3.15
CA LYS A 308 -4.55 57.78 1.71
C LYS A 308 -3.96 56.40 1.48
N ALA A 309 -3.02 55.97 2.33
CA ALA A 309 -2.43 54.64 2.26
C ALA A 309 -3.47 53.54 2.53
N THR A 310 -4.35 53.75 3.52
CA THR A 310 -5.42 52.81 3.87
C THR A 310 -6.46 52.70 2.75
N GLU A 311 -6.88 53.83 2.17
CA GLU A 311 -7.79 53.81 1.01
C GLU A 311 -7.17 53.11 -0.21
N ALA A 312 -5.89 53.37 -0.51
CA ALA A 312 -5.18 52.72 -1.60
C ALA A 312 -5.06 51.21 -1.37
N PHE A 313 -4.75 50.79 -0.14
CA PHE A 313 -4.65 49.38 0.25
C PHE A 313 -5.99 48.66 0.11
N GLN A 314 -7.09 49.27 0.58
CA GLN A 314 -8.43 48.70 0.42
C GLN A 314 -8.84 48.57 -1.05
N ARG A 315 -8.48 49.54 -1.89
CA ARG A 315 -8.71 49.50 -3.35
C ARG A 315 -7.95 48.35 -4.01
N ILE A 316 -6.68 48.17 -3.69
CA ILE A 316 -5.82 47.08 -4.18
C ILE A 316 -6.36 45.71 -3.73
N TYR A 317 -6.79 45.60 -2.46
CA TYR A 317 -7.33 44.36 -1.91
C TYR A 317 -8.67 43.98 -2.56
N LYS A 318 -9.57 44.93 -2.79
CA LYS A 318 -10.84 44.69 -3.50
C LYS A 318 -10.61 44.16 -4.92
N ALA A 319 -9.65 44.74 -5.65
CA ALA A 319 -9.28 44.26 -6.98
C ALA A 319 -8.72 42.83 -6.94
N TYR A 320 -7.81 42.55 -6.00
CA TYR A 320 -7.25 41.21 -5.82
C TYR A 320 -8.31 40.17 -5.43
N ALA A 321 -9.26 40.51 -4.55
CA ALA A 321 -10.33 39.61 -4.14
C ALA A 321 -11.27 39.24 -5.30
N ALA A 322 -11.68 40.22 -6.11
CA ALA A 322 -12.51 39.99 -7.29
C ALA A 322 -11.81 39.12 -8.34
N LEU A 323 -10.51 39.31 -8.54
CA LEU A 323 -9.70 38.47 -9.43
C LEU A 323 -9.51 37.07 -8.84
N LYS A 324 -9.26 36.95 -7.53
CA LYS A 324 -9.15 35.64 -6.87
C LYS A 324 -10.44 34.82 -6.99
N GLU A 325 -11.60 35.45 -6.81
CA GLU A 325 -12.91 34.80 -6.93
C GLU A 325 -13.20 34.36 -8.38
N ALA A 326 -12.82 35.17 -9.37
CA ALA A 326 -13.03 34.85 -10.79
C ALA A 326 -12.09 33.77 -11.34
N PHE A 327 -10.86 33.67 -10.80
CA PHE A 327 -9.84 32.71 -11.25
C PHE A 327 -9.72 31.46 -10.35
N GLY A 328 -10.52 31.35 -9.29
CA GLY A 328 -10.82 30.10 -8.55
C GLY A 328 -9.62 29.35 -7.98
N GLU A 329 -9.29 29.65 -6.72
CA GLU A 329 -8.85 28.64 -5.73
C GLU A 329 -9.95 28.49 -4.69
#